data_AF-A0A6A5V446-F1
#
_entry.id   AF-A0A6A5V446-F1
#
_cell.length_a   1.000
_cell.length_b   1.000
_cell.length_c   1.000
_cell.angle_alpha   90.00
_cell.angle_beta   90.00
_cell.angle_gamma   90.00
#
_symmetry.space_group_name_H-M   'P 1'
#
loop_
_entity.id
_entity.type
_entity.pdbx_description
1 polymer ?
#
loop_
_entity_poly.entity_id
_entity_poly.type
_entity_poly.pdbx_seq_one_letter_code
_entity_poly.pdbx_strand_id
1 'polypeptide(L)'
;MADNTCATCNKAPNLKRCAKCLKTLYCSRDCQKADWKTHKKVCAQQAGSSTPGPKIEHANTYKNPRSKCLEKHIPDPFTRIDKGAYLHDRPEQDVYTLLIDALRMREADMYKMQGRNAPNSVYSGAGSSISSFTDFLTRVEQKRGYLPTWWNADKRKECLALGEANEGWSSLRKKVVKDDVVKHYGDERMPMQLRMFAEEALGEPAPGTPAGAGKSMRSMMTMMESGGAGDGLQYSMMNVAR
;
A
#
# COMPACT_ATOMS: atom_id res chain seq x y z
N MET A 1 -37.27 -3.43 -19.47
CA MET A 1 -36.56 -2.24 -18.94
C MET A 1 -36.96 -2.14 -17.48
N ALA A 2 -36.02 -2.26 -16.53
CA ALA A 2 -36.37 -2.22 -15.11
C ALA A 2 -36.12 -0.80 -14.60
N ASP A 3 -37.21 -0.11 -14.25
CA ASP A 3 -37.15 1.25 -13.72
C ASP A 3 -36.38 1.26 -12.40
N ASN A 4 -35.33 2.08 -12.35
CA ASN A 4 -34.46 2.24 -11.18
C ASN A 4 -35.10 3.22 -10.20
N THR A 5 -36.26 2.84 -9.65
CA THR A 5 -37.07 3.63 -8.71
C THR A 5 -37.33 2.85 -7.41
N CYS A 6 -37.67 3.56 -6.33
CA CYS A 6 -38.01 2.93 -5.07
C CYS A 6 -39.33 2.17 -5.17
N ALA A 7 -39.36 0.90 -4.77
CA ALA A 7 -40.55 0.05 -4.81
C ALA A 7 -41.72 0.53 -3.94
N THR A 8 -41.50 1.48 -3.03
CA THR A 8 -42.53 2.00 -2.12
C THR A 8 -43.05 3.38 -2.54
N CYS A 9 -42.17 4.26 -2.98
CA CYS A 9 -42.53 5.67 -3.24
C CYS A 9 -42.27 6.11 -4.70
N ASN A 10 -41.76 5.21 -5.55
CA ASN A 10 -41.44 5.43 -6.97
C ASN A 10 -40.46 6.58 -7.25
N LYS A 11 -39.72 7.07 -6.23
CA LYS A 11 -38.71 8.12 -6.38
C LYS A 11 -37.31 7.56 -6.70
N ALA A 12 -36.51 8.38 -7.37
CA ALA A 12 -35.04 8.32 -7.47
C ALA A 12 -34.49 9.71 -7.04
N PRO A 13 -33.23 9.89 -6.56
CA PRO A 13 -32.07 8.96 -6.50
C PRO A 13 -31.84 8.32 -5.11
N ASN A 14 -30.68 7.66 -4.91
CA ASN A 14 -30.20 7.02 -3.66
C ASN A 14 -30.90 5.70 -3.26
N LEU A 15 -31.04 4.80 -4.22
CA LEU A 15 -31.66 3.49 -3.99
C LEU A 15 -30.69 2.46 -3.44
N LYS A 16 -31.17 1.71 -2.45
CA LYS A 16 -30.49 0.58 -1.82
C LYS A 16 -31.23 -0.71 -2.16
N ARG A 17 -30.49 -1.76 -2.49
CA ARG A 17 -31.05 -3.09 -2.75
C ARG A 17 -31.46 -3.75 -1.43
N CYS A 18 -32.55 -4.52 -1.45
CA CYS A 18 -32.91 -5.39 -0.33
C CYS A 18 -31.75 -6.35 -0.04
N ALA A 19 -31.24 -6.37 1.20
CA ALA A 19 -30.08 -7.18 1.57
C ALA A 19 -30.28 -8.70 1.38
N LYS A 20 -31.54 -9.17 1.33
CA LYS A 20 -31.86 -10.60 1.17
C LYS A 20 -31.94 -11.05 -0.28
N CYS A 21 -32.69 -10.33 -1.12
CA CYS A 21 -32.90 -10.76 -2.51
C CYS A 21 -32.04 -10.00 -3.53
N LEU A 22 -31.44 -8.86 -3.14
CA LEU A 22 -30.68 -7.94 -3.99
C LEU A 22 -31.42 -7.39 -5.23
N LYS A 23 -32.69 -7.76 -5.45
CA LYS A 23 -33.48 -7.38 -6.62
C LYS A 23 -34.30 -6.12 -6.43
N THR A 24 -35.00 -5.97 -5.29
CA THR A 24 -35.88 -4.82 -5.05
C THR A 24 -35.11 -3.62 -4.46
N LEU A 25 -35.48 -2.41 -4.89
CA LEU A 25 -34.80 -1.16 -4.57
C LEU A 25 -35.64 -0.27 -3.63
N TYR A 26 -35.00 0.37 -2.64
CA TYR A 26 -35.64 1.30 -1.71
C TYR A 26 -34.78 2.53 -1.48
N CYS A 27 -35.38 3.72 -1.42
CA CYS A 27 -34.64 4.95 -1.08
C CYS A 27 -34.28 5.04 0.42
N SER A 28 -34.99 4.31 1.29
CA SER A 28 -34.75 4.30 2.73
C SER A 28 -35.18 2.98 3.39
N ARG A 29 -34.70 2.75 4.62
CA ARG A 29 -35.15 1.62 5.45
C ARG A 29 -36.66 1.70 5.78
N ASP A 30 -37.21 2.90 5.85
CA ASP A 30 -38.64 3.09 6.13
C ASP A 30 -39.49 2.65 4.95
N CYS A 31 -39.05 2.94 3.71
CA CYS A 31 -39.68 2.41 2.51
C CYS A 31 -39.61 0.87 2.47
N GLN A 32 -38.45 0.29 2.80
CA GLN A 32 -38.30 -1.16 2.90
C GLN A 32 -39.23 -1.79 3.95
N LYS A 33 -39.39 -1.16 5.12
CA LYS A 33 -40.30 -1.63 6.18
C LYS A 33 -41.77 -1.51 5.77
N ALA A 34 -42.13 -0.43 5.09
CA ALA A 34 -43.49 -0.21 4.58
C ALA A 34 -43.88 -1.27 3.54
N ASP A 35 -42.96 -1.62 2.63
CA ASP A 35 -43.18 -2.69 1.64
C ASP A 35 -42.94 -4.10 2.22
N TRP A 36 -42.46 -4.26 3.46
CA TRP A 36 -42.04 -5.57 3.98
C TRP A 36 -43.17 -6.60 4.00
N LYS A 37 -44.42 -6.19 4.28
CA LYS A 37 -45.58 -7.11 4.35
C LYS A 37 -45.85 -7.79 3.00
N THR A 38 -45.65 -7.08 1.90
CA THR A 38 -45.83 -7.51 0.51
C THR A 38 -44.55 -8.15 -0.01
N HIS A 39 -43.41 -7.46 0.12
CA HIS A 39 -42.12 -7.91 -0.35
C HIS A 39 -41.68 -9.24 0.26
N LYS A 40 -41.92 -9.50 1.55
CA LYS A 40 -41.46 -10.74 2.22
C LYS A 40 -41.94 -12.02 1.54
N LYS A 41 -43.13 -11.99 0.90
CA LYS A 41 -43.73 -13.14 0.22
C LYS A 41 -42.92 -13.56 -1.01
N VAL A 42 -42.33 -12.58 -1.70
CA VAL A 42 -41.55 -12.78 -2.92
C VAL A 42 -40.04 -12.66 -2.69
N CYS A 43 -39.60 -12.07 -1.58
CA CYS A 43 -38.19 -11.84 -1.26
C CYS A 43 -37.39 -13.14 -1.25
N ALA A 44 -37.93 -14.22 -0.67
CA ALA A 44 -37.26 -15.52 -0.63
C ALA A 44 -37.19 -16.17 -2.03
N GLN A 45 -38.25 -16.06 -2.83
CA GLN A 45 -38.31 -16.60 -4.19
C GLN A 45 -37.39 -15.83 -5.15
N GLN A 46 -37.25 -14.52 -4.92
CA GLN A 46 -36.36 -13.64 -5.68
C GLN A 46 -34.87 -13.87 -5.36
N ALA A 47 -34.56 -14.44 -4.20
CA ALA A 47 -33.20 -14.82 -3.84
C ALA A 47 -32.69 -16.06 -4.62
N GLY A 48 -33.60 -16.91 -5.13
CA GLY A 48 -33.28 -18.19 -5.78
C GLY A 48 -33.07 -18.15 -7.29
N SER A 49 -33.23 -17.00 -7.95
CA SER A 49 -33.03 -16.83 -9.39
C SER A 49 -31.91 -15.83 -9.66
N SER A 50 -30.79 -16.05 -8.98
CA SER A 50 -29.50 -15.64 -9.47
C SER A 50 -28.90 -16.92 -10.02
N THR A 51 -28.90 -17.09 -11.35
CA THR A 51 -27.89 -17.95 -11.97
C THR A 51 -26.57 -17.56 -11.27
N PRO A 52 -25.80 -18.50 -10.71
CA PRO A 52 -24.43 -18.18 -10.40
C PRO A 52 -23.80 -17.85 -11.76
N GLY A 53 -23.77 -16.56 -12.12
CA GLY A 53 -22.70 -16.07 -12.97
C GLY A 53 -21.42 -16.65 -12.37
N PRO A 54 -20.49 -17.14 -13.21
CA PRO A 54 -19.40 -17.97 -12.76
C PRO A 54 -18.86 -17.38 -11.46
N LYS A 55 -19.02 -18.15 -10.37
CA LYS A 55 -18.23 -17.90 -9.17
C LYS A 55 -16.82 -18.18 -9.64
N ILE A 56 -16.19 -17.19 -10.27
CA ILE A 56 -14.76 -17.10 -10.16
C ILE A 56 -14.59 -16.77 -8.69
N GLU A 57 -14.50 -17.81 -7.88
CA GLU A 57 -13.65 -17.80 -6.71
C GLU A 57 -12.28 -17.38 -7.22
N HIS A 58 -12.07 -16.08 -7.40
CA HIS A 58 -10.75 -15.53 -7.29
C HIS A 58 -10.46 -15.67 -5.80
N ALA A 59 -9.98 -16.86 -5.41
CA ALA A 59 -9.20 -16.97 -4.21
C ALA A 59 -8.16 -15.86 -4.31
N ASN A 60 -8.33 -14.79 -3.52
CA ASN A 60 -7.34 -13.73 -3.49
C ASN A 60 -6.10 -14.36 -2.85
N THR A 61 -5.24 -14.96 -3.68
CA THR A 61 -4.00 -15.63 -3.27
C THR A 61 -3.01 -14.64 -2.67
N TYR A 62 -3.31 -13.34 -2.75
CA TYR A 62 -2.58 -12.26 -2.10
C TYR A 62 -2.73 -12.35 -0.57
N LYS A 63 -1.91 -13.20 0.05
CA LYS A 63 -1.70 -13.19 1.50
C LYS A 63 -0.85 -11.97 1.82
N ASN A 64 -1.33 -11.03 2.64
CA ASN A 64 -0.51 -9.96 3.21
C ASN A 64 -0.04 -10.41 4.61
N PRO A 65 1.18 -10.97 4.75
CA PRO A 65 1.67 -11.48 6.01
C PRO A 65 1.81 -10.33 7.01
N ARG A 66 1.49 -10.61 8.28
CA ARG A 66 1.74 -9.66 9.35
C ARG A 66 3.25 -9.47 9.50
N SER A 67 3.71 -8.23 9.44
CA SER A 67 5.12 -7.90 9.70
C SER A 67 5.52 -8.33 11.11
N LYS A 68 6.76 -8.80 11.25
CA LYS A 68 7.33 -9.20 12.54
C LYS A 68 7.72 -8.01 13.42
N CYS A 69 8.05 -6.87 12.81
CA CYS A 69 8.69 -5.75 13.49
C CYS A 69 7.87 -4.46 13.47
N LEU A 70 6.86 -4.36 12.59
CA LEU A 70 5.92 -3.23 12.59
C LEU A 70 4.76 -3.54 13.53
N GLU A 71 4.44 -2.58 14.39
CA GLU A 71 3.40 -2.73 15.41
C GLU A 71 2.02 -2.91 14.77
N LYS A 72 1.73 -2.10 13.75
CA LYS A 72 0.43 -2.08 13.10
C LYS A 72 0.47 -2.71 11.72
N HIS A 73 -0.34 -3.77 11.55
CA HIS A 73 -0.60 -4.34 10.24
C HIS A 73 -1.49 -3.42 9.42
N ILE A 74 -1.07 -3.18 8.19
CA ILE A 74 -1.77 -2.32 7.24
C ILE A 74 -2.15 -3.16 6.01
N PRO A 75 -3.43 -3.17 5.60
CA PRO A 75 -3.85 -3.83 4.37
C PRO A 75 -3.38 -3.05 3.15
N ASP A 76 -3.27 -3.75 2.03
CA ASP A 76 -3.04 -3.20 0.69
C ASP A 76 -1.89 -2.16 0.59
N PRO A 77 -0.67 -2.50 1.05
CA PRO A 77 0.45 -1.57 1.07
C PRO A 77 0.74 -0.89 -0.28
N PHE A 78 0.61 -1.59 -1.41
CA PHE A 78 0.90 -1.01 -2.73
C PHE A 78 -0.14 0.01 -3.16
N THR A 79 -1.41 -0.28 -2.90
CA THR A 79 -2.54 0.64 -3.08
C THR A 79 -2.34 1.90 -2.23
N ARG A 80 -1.84 1.74 -1.00
CA ARG A 80 -1.54 2.89 -0.13
C ARG A 80 -0.34 3.69 -0.61
N ILE A 81 0.69 3.06 -1.18
CA ILE A 81 1.80 3.79 -1.83
C ILE A 81 1.26 4.63 -2.99
N ASP A 82 0.45 4.03 -3.87
CA ASP A 82 -0.12 4.73 -5.03
C ASP A 82 -0.99 5.92 -4.63
N LYS A 83 -1.75 5.80 -3.53
CA LYS A 83 -2.59 6.87 -3.00
C LYS A 83 -1.87 7.89 -2.11
N GLY A 84 -0.55 7.75 -1.91
CA GLY A 84 0.21 8.59 -0.96
C GLY A 84 -0.16 8.37 0.51
N ALA A 85 -0.84 7.26 0.83
CA ALA A 85 -1.35 6.91 2.15
C ALA A 85 -0.48 5.86 2.89
N TYR A 86 0.70 5.52 2.37
CA TYR A 86 1.51 4.39 2.86
C TYR A 86 1.95 4.51 4.33
N LEU A 87 2.29 5.73 4.75
CA LEU A 87 2.73 6.02 6.13
C LEU A 87 1.56 6.32 7.08
N HIS A 88 0.33 6.45 6.56
CA HIS A 88 -0.84 6.82 7.36
C HIS A 88 -1.37 5.66 8.18
N ASP A 89 -2.06 6.01 9.25
CA ASP A 89 -2.62 5.08 10.23
C ASP A 89 -1.57 4.17 10.88
N ARG A 90 -0.33 4.63 11.02
CA ARG A 90 0.76 3.92 11.68
C ARG A 90 1.24 4.66 12.94
N PRO A 91 1.75 3.95 13.95
CA PRO A 91 2.51 4.55 15.04
C PRO A 91 3.74 5.31 14.54
N GLU A 92 4.23 6.26 15.34
CA GLU A 92 5.39 7.09 14.98
C GLU A 92 6.62 6.24 14.67
N GLN A 93 6.88 5.23 15.51
CA GLN A 93 8.02 4.32 15.37
C GLN A 93 8.01 3.57 14.04
N ASP A 94 6.85 3.03 13.62
CA ASP A 94 6.69 2.36 12.32
C ASP A 94 7.01 3.33 11.17
N VAL A 95 6.55 4.58 11.25
CA VAL A 95 6.79 5.60 10.22
C VAL A 95 8.27 5.93 10.14
N TYR A 96 8.95 6.12 11.27
CA TYR A 96 10.39 6.40 11.30
C TYR A 96 11.19 5.25 10.69
N THR A 97 10.91 4.02 11.11
CA THR A 97 11.53 2.80 10.58
C THR A 97 11.36 2.68 9.07
N LEU A 98 10.15 2.90 8.55
CA LEU A 98 9.86 2.84 7.12
C LEU A 98 10.60 3.93 6.31
N LEU A 99 10.66 5.16 6.83
CA LEU A 99 11.37 6.26 6.19
C LEU A 99 12.87 5.96 6.09
N ILE A 100 13.48 5.52 7.19
CA ILE A 100 14.91 5.18 7.26
C ILE A 100 15.23 4.02 6.32
N ASP A 101 14.46 2.93 6.40
CA ASP A 101 14.75 1.73 5.61
C ASP A 101 14.44 1.92 4.12
N ALA A 102 13.52 2.82 3.75
CA ALA A 102 13.30 3.21 2.37
C ALA A 102 14.55 3.85 1.75
N LEU A 103 15.20 4.77 2.47
CA LEU A 103 16.48 5.32 2.03
C LEU A 103 17.57 4.24 2.00
N ARG A 104 17.70 3.43 3.06
CA ARG A 104 18.75 2.39 3.12
C ARG A 104 18.63 1.42 1.94
N MET A 105 17.40 1.04 1.56
CA MET A 105 17.16 0.24 0.36
C MET A 105 17.51 0.97 -0.94
N ARG A 106 17.16 2.26 -1.05
CA ARG A 106 17.50 3.08 -2.22
C ARG A 106 19.02 3.17 -2.43
N GLU A 107 19.78 3.46 -1.37
CA GLU A 107 21.24 3.56 -1.45
C GLU A 107 21.90 2.20 -1.73
N ALA A 108 21.38 1.11 -1.14
CA ALA A 108 21.83 -0.25 -1.42
C ALA A 108 21.67 -0.61 -2.90
N ASP A 109 20.53 -0.26 -3.50
CA ASP A 109 20.28 -0.50 -4.93
C ASP A 109 21.16 0.41 -5.80
N MET A 110 21.37 1.68 -5.44
CA MET A 110 22.28 2.58 -6.19
C MET A 110 23.71 2.03 -6.24
N TYR A 111 24.20 1.56 -5.08
CA TYR A 111 25.53 0.94 -4.97
C TYR A 111 25.65 -0.30 -5.85
N LYS A 112 24.67 -1.20 -5.78
CA LYS A 112 24.67 -2.46 -6.57
C LYS A 112 24.52 -2.24 -8.07
N MET A 113 23.66 -1.31 -8.48
CA MET A 113 23.20 -1.20 -9.87
C MET A 113 23.99 -0.22 -10.73
N GLN A 114 24.58 0.81 -10.13
CA GLN A 114 25.21 1.89 -10.90
C GLN A 114 26.69 2.07 -10.60
N GLY A 115 27.24 1.34 -9.61
CA GLY A 115 28.57 1.65 -9.06
C GLY A 115 28.69 3.10 -8.57
N ARG A 116 27.56 3.79 -8.43
CA ARG A 116 27.45 5.18 -7.99
C ARG A 116 27.13 5.15 -6.51
N ASN A 117 27.96 5.83 -5.74
CA ASN A 117 27.69 6.05 -4.33
C ASN A 117 26.90 7.35 -4.21
N ALA A 118 25.77 7.33 -3.49
CA ALA A 118 25.15 8.57 -3.08
C ALA A 118 26.20 9.38 -2.28
N PRO A 119 26.42 10.66 -2.58
CA PRO A 119 27.38 11.47 -1.85
C PRO A 119 26.98 11.51 -0.36
N ASN A 120 27.95 11.41 0.54
CA ASN A 120 27.72 11.41 1.99
C ASN A 120 26.88 10.22 2.50
N SER A 121 27.04 9.04 1.90
CA SER A 121 26.41 7.80 2.35
C SER A 121 27.41 6.79 2.92
N VAL A 122 26.92 5.81 3.68
CA VAL A 122 27.75 4.67 4.12
C VAL A 122 28.33 3.86 2.96
N TYR A 123 27.75 3.99 1.76
CA TYR A 123 28.26 3.37 0.53
C TYR A 123 29.37 4.20 -0.13
N SER A 124 29.47 5.50 0.15
CA SER A 124 30.58 6.38 -0.27
C SER A 124 31.71 6.49 0.76
N GLY A 125 31.67 5.72 1.85
CA GLY A 125 32.67 5.76 2.93
C GLY A 125 32.38 6.77 4.04
N ALA A 126 31.21 7.42 4.05
CA ALA A 126 30.80 8.26 5.16
C ALA A 126 30.45 7.40 6.39
N GLY A 127 30.63 7.95 7.60
CA GLY A 127 30.27 7.26 8.84
C GLY A 127 28.75 7.13 9.08
N SER A 128 27.93 7.81 8.28
CA SER A 128 26.47 7.76 8.28
C SER A 128 25.90 8.33 6.98
N SER A 129 24.71 7.87 6.58
CA SER A 129 23.90 8.44 5.50
C SER A 129 22.94 9.56 5.96
N ILE A 130 23.16 10.17 7.13
CA ILE A 130 22.27 11.21 7.70
C ILE A 130 22.08 12.43 6.79
N SER A 131 23.10 12.80 6.00
CA SER A 131 23.00 13.91 5.05
C SER A 131 22.00 13.57 3.95
N SER A 132 22.19 12.43 3.27
CA SER A 132 21.23 11.90 2.28
C SER A 132 19.81 11.74 2.87
N PHE A 133 19.71 11.32 4.13
CA PHE A 133 18.42 11.15 4.79
C PHE A 133 17.72 12.47 5.11
N THR A 134 18.48 13.49 5.47
CA THR A 134 17.95 14.84 5.67
C THR A 134 17.35 15.37 4.37
N ASP A 135 18.05 15.18 3.24
CA ASP A 135 17.55 15.55 1.91
C ASP A 135 16.32 14.73 1.50
N PHE A 136 16.34 13.43 1.76
CA PHE A 136 15.20 12.53 1.52
C PHE A 136 13.95 13.00 2.28
N LEU A 137 14.07 13.29 3.58
CA LEU A 137 12.95 13.79 4.38
C LEU A 137 12.42 15.13 3.86
N THR A 138 13.30 16.03 3.41
CA THR A 138 12.89 17.29 2.78
C THR A 138 12.02 17.05 1.54
N ARG A 139 12.37 16.06 0.70
CA ARG A 139 11.55 15.69 -0.47
C ARG A 139 10.20 15.09 -0.06
N VAL A 140 10.18 14.23 0.96
CA VAL A 140 8.94 13.63 1.48
C VAL A 140 8.01 14.72 2.05
N GLU A 141 8.52 15.67 2.81
CA GLU A 141 7.76 16.77 3.43
C GLU A 141 7.17 17.74 2.41
N GLN A 142 7.82 17.93 1.26
CA GLN A 142 7.29 18.73 0.15
C GLN A 142 6.06 18.08 -0.52
N LYS A 143 5.85 16.77 -0.34
CA LYS A 143 4.70 16.06 -0.89
C LYS A 143 3.47 16.20 -0.02
N ARG A 144 2.50 16.98 -0.51
CA ARG A 144 1.22 17.18 0.16
C ARG A 144 0.51 15.84 0.41
N GLY A 145 0.23 15.56 1.68
CA GLY A 145 -0.55 14.40 2.11
C GLY A 145 0.22 13.07 2.23
N TYR A 146 1.54 13.05 2.03
CA TYR A 146 2.33 11.80 2.15
C TYR A 146 2.64 11.41 3.59
N LEU A 147 2.75 12.40 4.47
CA LEU A 147 3.04 12.19 5.89
C LEU A 147 1.76 12.23 6.73
N PRO A 148 1.72 11.48 7.85
CA PRO A 148 0.62 11.58 8.81
C PRO A 148 0.44 13.00 9.34
N THR A 149 -0.78 13.33 9.77
CA THR A 149 -1.12 14.68 10.27
C THR A 149 -0.36 15.09 11.54
N TRP A 150 0.15 14.10 12.30
CA TRP A 150 0.96 14.35 13.48
C TRP A 150 2.43 14.70 13.15
N TRP A 151 2.87 14.50 11.90
CA TRP A 151 4.24 14.81 11.50
C TRP A 151 4.53 16.31 11.60
N ASN A 152 5.64 16.65 12.24
CA ASN A 152 6.10 18.03 12.44
C ASN A 152 7.63 18.06 12.63
N ALA A 153 8.18 19.24 12.90
CA ALA A 153 9.63 19.45 13.05
C ALA A 153 10.25 18.64 14.22
N ASP A 154 9.53 18.45 15.33
CA ASP A 154 10.01 17.65 16.45
C ASP A 154 10.08 16.17 16.06
N LYS A 155 9.06 15.68 15.34
CA LYS A 155 9.01 14.31 14.83
C LYS A 155 10.06 14.05 13.76
N ARG A 156 10.37 15.05 12.94
CA ARG A 156 11.54 15.01 12.04
C ARG A 156 12.84 14.82 12.84
N LYS A 157 13.03 15.59 13.93
CA LYS A 157 14.23 15.49 14.78
C LYS A 157 14.34 14.12 15.46
N GLU A 158 13.23 13.59 15.99
CA GLU A 158 13.17 12.23 16.55
C GLU A 158 13.54 11.17 15.51
N CYS A 159 13.00 11.27 14.29
CA CYS A 159 13.29 10.35 13.20
C CYS A 159 14.77 10.38 12.79
N LEU A 160 15.36 11.58 12.68
CA LEU A 160 16.80 11.75 12.43
C LEU A 160 17.64 11.13 13.55
N ALA A 161 17.27 11.34 14.81
CA ALA A 161 17.96 10.77 15.97
C ALA A 161 17.88 9.24 16.00
N LEU A 162 16.73 8.65 15.67
CA LEU A 162 16.59 7.21 15.53
C LEU A 162 17.51 6.65 14.44
N GLY A 163 17.56 7.30 13.28
CA GLY A 163 18.44 6.89 12.18
C GLY A 163 19.93 7.02 12.52
N GLU A 164 20.30 8.03 13.32
CA GLU A 164 21.67 8.24 13.79
C GLU A 164 22.11 7.31 14.91
N ALA A 165 21.16 6.70 15.63
CA ALA A 165 21.46 5.73 16.66
C ALA A 165 22.27 4.58 16.05
N ASN A 166 23.34 4.18 16.74
CA ASN A 166 24.14 3.02 16.35
C ASN A 166 23.51 1.70 16.84
N GLU A 167 22.39 1.79 17.55
CA GLU A 167 21.68 0.69 18.17
C GLU A 167 20.41 0.36 17.38
N GLY A 168 19.99 -0.90 17.43
CA GLY A 168 18.82 -1.36 16.69
C GLY A 168 19.05 -1.54 15.18
N TRP A 169 17.94 -1.82 14.50
CA TRP A 169 17.88 -2.22 13.09
C TRP A 169 17.95 -1.04 12.11
N SER A 170 17.08 -0.03 12.29
CA SER A 170 16.91 1.11 11.39
C SER A 170 17.99 2.18 11.63
N SER A 171 19.24 1.84 11.33
CA SER A 171 20.39 2.73 11.50
C SER A 171 20.99 3.15 10.16
N LEU A 172 21.15 4.45 9.96
CA LEU A 172 21.78 5.09 8.79
C LEU A 172 23.30 4.88 8.75
N ARG A 173 23.86 4.31 9.82
CA ARG A 173 25.28 3.94 9.93
C ARG A 173 25.55 2.52 9.40
N LYS A 174 24.50 1.77 9.07
CA LYS A 174 24.59 0.36 8.67
C LYS A 174 24.06 0.16 7.25
N LYS A 175 24.91 -0.41 6.40
CA LYS A 175 24.50 -0.95 5.09
C LYS A 175 23.41 -2.01 5.28
N VAL A 176 22.59 -2.19 4.25
CA VAL A 176 21.56 -3.23 4.21
C VAL A 176 21.63 -3.97 2.88
N VAL A 177 21.21 -5.24 2.88
CA VAL A 177 20.85 -5.94 1.65
C VAL A 177 19.40 -6.42 1.69
N LYS A 178 18.85 -6.72 0.50
CA LYS A 178 17.49 -7.21 0.31
C LYS A 178 17.11 -8.32 1.30
N ASP A 179 17.98 -9.31 1.49
CA ASP A 179 17.68 -10.49 2.31
C ASP A 179 17.57 -10.13 3.80
N ASP A 180 18.36 -9.15 4.27
CA ASP A 180 18.24 -8.65 5.64
C ASP A 180 16.88 -8.00 5.87
N VAL A 181 16.40 -7.20 4.91
CA VAL A 181 15.08 -6.56 4.97
C VAL A 181 13.97 -7.61 4.96
N VAL A 182 14.01 -8.58 4.05
CA VAL A 182 13.01 -9.67 4.00
C VAL A 182 12.97 -10.40 5.35
N LYS A 183 14.13 -10.74 5.91
CA LYS A 183 14.23 -11.42 7.21
C LYS A 183 13.67 -10.58 8.35
N HIS A 184 14.03 -9.29 8.41
CA HIS A 184 13.62 -8.37 9.46
C HIS A 184 12.10 -8.19 9.48
N TYR A 185 11.51 -7.89 8.31
CA TYR A 185 10.07 -7.63 8.21
C TYR A 185 9.22 -8.90 8.15
N GLY A 186 9.79 -10.03 7.72
CA GLY A 186 9.06 -11.27 7.50
C GLY A 186 8.14 -11.25 6.27
N ASP A 187 8.41 -10.36 5.30
CA ASP A 187 7.64 -10.23 4.06
C ASP A 187 8.59 -10.08 2.87
N GLU A 188 8.50 -11.02 1.91
CA GLU A 188 9.28 -11.03 0.68
C GLU A 188 9.05 -9.81 -0.20
N ARG A 189 7.88 -9.17 -0.06
CA ARG A 189 7.51 -7.96 -0.82
C ARG A 189 7.99 -6.68 -0.14
N MET A 190 8.52 -6.74 1.08
CA MET A 190 8.91 -5.53 1.80
C MET A 190 9.96 -4.68 1.06
N PRO A 191 11.05 -5.26 0.50
CA PRO A 191 12.00 -4.47 -0.29
C PRO A 191 11.33 -3.75 -1.47
N MET A 192 10.32 -4.37 -2.07
CA MET A 192 9.56 -3.76 -3.18
C MET A 192 8.68 -2.60 -2.70
N GLN A 193 8.01 -2.74 -1.55
CA GLN A 193 7.26 -1.64 -0.93
C GLN A 193 8.17 -0.43 -0.66
N LEU A 194 9.33 -0.67 -0.02
CA LEU A 194 10.31 0.38 0.32
C LEU A 194 10.86 1.10 -0.93
N ARG A 195 11.20 0.35 -1.99
CA ARG A 195 11.66 0.89 -3.27
C ARG A 195 10.62 1.77 -3.93
N MET A 196 9.38 1.27 -4.01
CA MET A 196 8.27 1.98 -4.63
C MET A 196 7.92 3.26 -3.87
N PHE A 197 7.94 3.19 -2.54
CA PHE A 197 7.77 4.37 -1.70
C PHE A 197 8.91 5.37 -1.88
N ALA A 198 10.17 4.94 -1.94
CA ALA A 198 11.32 5.82 -2.15
C ALA A 198 11.32 6.49 -3.53
N GLU A 199 10.99 5.74 -4.59
CA GLU A 199 10.78 6.28 -5.94
C GLU A 199 9.70 7.35 -5.94
N GLU A 200 8.57 7.08 -5.28
CA GLU A 200 7.52 8.08 -5.12
C GLU A 200 8.06 9.30 -4.38
N ALA A 201 8.60 9.14 -3.18
CA ALA A 201 9.13 10.23 -2.37
C ALA A 201 10.12 11.13 -3.13
N LEU A 202 11.04 10.54 -3.90
CA LEU A 202 12.08 11.27 -4.62
C LEU A 202 11.61 11.84 -5.96
N GLY A 203 10.59 11.24 -6.58
CA GLY A 203 10.20 11.53 -7.96
C GLY A 203 11.21 11.02 -8.99
N GLU A 204 12.00 10.01 -8.62
CA GLU A 204 13.10 9.48 -9.44
C GLU A 204 12.96 7.95 -9.60
N PRO A 205 13.18 7.41 -10.81
CA PRO A 205 13.05 5.97 -11.06
C PRO A 205 14.01 5.16 -10.19
N ALA A 206 13.66 3.91 -9.92
CA ALA A 206 14.57 2.97 -9.24
C ALA A 206 15.93 2.86 -9.99
N PRO A 207 17.05 2.72 -9.26
CA PRO A 207 18.36 2.63 -9.89
C PRO A 207 18.44 1.50 -10.92
N GLY A 208 18.85 1.83 -12.15
CA GLY A 208 18.99 0.85 -13.23
C GLY A 208 17.69 0.52 -13.96
N THR A 209 16.61 1.26 -13.71
CA THR A 209 15.31 1.07 -14.40
C THR A 209 14.97 2.27 -15.29
N PRO A 210 14.24 2.06 -16.41
CA PRO A 210 13.70 3.15 -17.21
C PRO A 210 12.66 3.98 -16.44
N ALA A 211 12.48 5.24 -16.84
CA ALA A 211 11.41 6.08 -16.31
C ALA A 211 10.03 5.41 -16.47
N GLY A 212 9.22 5.42 -15.42
CA GLY A 212 7.87 4.84 -15.42
C GLY A 212 7.80 3.34 -15.11
N ALA A 213 8.92 2.62 -15.03
CA ALA A 213 8.93 1.20 -14.68
C ALA A 213 8.31 0.94 -13.29
N GLY A 214 8.63 1.77 -12.29
CA GLY A 214 8.05 1.67 -10.95
C GLY A 214 6.55 1.93 -10.93
N LYS A 215 6.05 2.90 -11.72
CA LYS A 215 4.61 3.17 -11.86
C LYS A 215 3.85 1.96 -12.45
N SER A 216 4.39 1.33 -13.50
CA SER A 216 3.79 0.12 -14.08
C SER A 216 3.76 -1.02 -13.07
N MET A 217 4.87 -1.23 -12.35
CA MET A 217 4.96 -2.29 -11.34
C MET A 217 4.01 -2.04 -10.16
N ARG A 218 3.88 -0.79 -9.68
CA ARG A 218 2.90 -0.43 -8.63
C ARG A 218 1.45 -0.65 -9.08
N SER A 219 1.13 -0.31 -10.33
CA SER A 219 -0.21 -0.51 -10.90
C SER A 219 -0.56 -2.00 -10.90
N MET A 220 0.38 -2.85 -11.30
CA MET A 220 0.23 -4.31 -11.26
C MET A 220 0.02 -4.83 -9.82
N MET A 221 0.83 -4.37 -8.87
CA MET A 221 0.69 -4.80 -7.47
C MET A 221 -0.63 -4.36 -6.84
N THR A 222 -1.10 -3.14 -7.16
CA THR A 222 -2.42 -2.62 -6.74
C THR A 222 -3.56 -3.48 -7.29
N MET A 223 -3.46 -3.92 -8.55
CA MET A 223 -4.44 -4.86 -9.13
C MET A 223 -4.45 -6.19 -8.39
N MET A 224 -3.29 -6.75 -8.06
CA MET A 224 -3.18 -8.01 -7.29
C MET A 224 -3.80 -7.88 -5.89
N GLU A 225 -3.59 -6.76 -5.19
CA GLU A 225 -4.21 -6.49 -3.89
C GLU A 225 -5.74 -6.47 -3.97
N SER A 226 -6.28 -5.83 -5.01
CA SER A 226 -7.73 -5.72 -5.24
C SER A 226 -8.41 -7.01 -5.75
N GLY A 227 -7.67 -8.13 -5.84
CA GLY A 227 -8.19 -9.41 -6.34
C GLY A 227 -8.34 -9.48 -7.86
N GLY A 228 -7.67 -8.60 -8.60
CA GLY A 228 -7.53 -8.72 -10.05
C GLY A 228 -6.71 -9.96 -10.41
N ALA A 229 -6.97 -10.55 -11.58
CA ALA A 229 -6.23 -11.71 -12.08
C ALA A 229 -4.74 -11.36 -12.25
N GLY A 230 -3.95 -11.57 -11.20
CA GLY A 230 -2.51 -11.78 -11.30
C GLY A 230 -2.29 -13.17 -11.88
N ASP A 231 -2.63 -13.33 -13.15
CA ASP A 231 -2.62 -14.61 -13.83
C ASP A 231 -1.18 -15.15 -13.83
N GLY A 232 -0.93 -16.19 -13.03
CA GLY A 232 0.22 -17.09 -13.16
C GLY A 232 1.64 -16.50 -13.18
N LEU A 233 1.85 -15.21 -12.88
CA LEU A 233 3.19 -14.64 -12.82
C LEU A 233 3.87 -15.09 -11.54
N GLN A 234 4.49 -16.27 -11.62
CA GLN A 234 5.62 -16.62 -10.78
C GLN A 234 6.64 -15.49 -10.98
N TYR A 235 6.66 -14.54 -10.06
CA TYR A 235 7.71 -13.53 -10.03
C TYR A 235 9.03 -14.30 -9.88
N SER A 236 9.78 -14.39 -10.97
CA SER A 236 11.21 -14.22 -10.83
C SER A 236 11.34 -12.85 -10.19
N MET A 237 11.51 -12.82 -8.86
CA MET A 237 12.04 -11.65 -8.17
C MET A 237 13.17 -11.20 -9.05
N MET A 238 13.07 -10.05 -9.71
CA MET A 238 14.08 -9.63 -10.67
C MET A 238 15.43 -9.84 -10.02
N ASN A 239 16.14 -10.88 -10.47
CA ASN A 239 17.56 -11.02 -10.28
C ASN A 239 18.11 -9.92 -11.18
N VAL A 240 18.09 -8.70 -10.65
CA VAL A 240 18.90 -7.64 -11.18
C VAL A 240 20.32 -7.92 -10.69
N ALA A 241 20.89 -9.01 -11.21
CA ALA A 241 22.26 -9.49 -11.08
C ALA A 241 22.34 -10.91 -11.68
N ARG A 242 22.72 -11.00 -12.95
CA ARG A 242 23.89 -11.83 -13.29
C ARG A 242 24.98 -10.88 -13.71
#